data_AF-A0A5J4QH50-F1
#
_entry.id   AF-A0A5J4QH50-F1
#
_cell.length_a   1.000
_cell.length_b   1.000
_cell.length_c   1.000
_cell.angle_alpha   90.00
_cell.angle_beta   90.00
_cell.angle_gamma   90.00
#
_symmetry.space_group_name_H-M   'P 1'
#
loop_
_entity.id
_entity.type
_entity.pdbx_description
1 polymer ?
#
loop_
_entity_poly.entity_id
_entity_poly.type
_entity_poly.pdbx_seq_one_letter_code
_entity_poly.pdbx_strand_id
1 'polypeptide(L)'
;MEATIRAIQNRINECIRHDYWFLENRIFLKLQYFSEEQSKSFLNQELADTTDELANLHDNTVIQSITDYAENLDFLWESTFIETLTSSEKKKYANFDTSTLDVKQYTTKNDSYDEALPYFSQIVKFIVLSKYVLLLNKKAEYYQSPKISEEVKKMSIEPISDVKPQIKQTFECHFDDRQIEILTKILEKQQHV
;
A
#
# COMPACT_ATOMS: atom_id res chain seq x y z
N MET A 1 5.95 -6.36 28.99
CA MET A 1 5.87 -7.22 27.79
C MET A 1 4.71 -6.79 26.92
N GLU A 2 3.46 -6.87 27.38
CA GLU A 2 2.28 -6.44 26.60
C GLU A 2 2.41 -5.02 26.01
N ALA A 3 2.76 -4.02 26.83
CA ALA A 3 2.93 -2.64 26.35
C ALA A 3 3.98 -2.51 25.23
N THR A 4 5.07 -3.28 25.31
CA THR A 4 6.11 -3.32 24.26
C THR A 4 5.57 -3.94 22.97
N ILE A 5 4.85 -5.05 23.07
CA ILE A 5 4.22 -5.72 21.91
C ILE A 5 3.22 -4.79 21.23
N ARG A 6 2.37 -4.09 21.99
CA ARG A 6 1.41 -3.12 21.44
C ARG A 6 2.12 -1.94 20.75
N ALA A 7 3.23 -1.46 21.30
CA ALA A 7 4.02 -0.43 20.66
C ALA A 7 4.70 -0.91 19.36
N ILE A 8 5.20 -2.14 19.31
CA ILE A 8 5.72 -2.78 18.08
C ILE A 8 4.59 -2.95 17.05
N GLN A 9 3.43 -3.44 17.48
CA GLN A 9 2.24 -3.62 16.65
C GLN A 9 1.82 -2.31 15.97
N ASN A 10 1.80 -1.20 16.71
CA ASN A 10 1.46 0.11 16.13
C ASN A 10 2.41 0.50 14.98
N ARG A 11 3.70 0.24 15.15
CA ARG A 11 4.70 0.48 14.10
C ARG A 11 4.55 -0.44 12.90
N ILE A 12 4.26 -1.72 13.14
CA ILE A 12 3.93 -2.68 12.08
C ILE A 12 2.69 -2.23 11.32
N ASN A 13 1.65 -1.75 12.01
CA ASN A 13 0.44 -1.22 11.38
C ASN A 13 0.72 0.00 10.50
N GLU A 14 1.67 0.86 10.87
CA GLU A 14 2.13 1.97 10.03
C GLU A 14 2.81 1.47 8.74
N CYS A 15 3.67 0.46 8.85
CA CYS A 15 4.33 -0.18 7.70
C CYS A 15 3.31 -0.87 6.77
N ILE A 16 2.37 -1.63 7.34
CA ILE A 16 1.27 -2.27 6.60
C ILE A 16 0.45 -1.22 5.85
N ARG A 17 0.09 -0.11 6.52
CA ARG A 17 -0.68 0.97 5.88
C ARG A 17 0.07 1.56 4.70
N HIS A 18 1.38 1.80 4.86
CA HIS A 18 2.22 2.33 3.79
C HIS A 18 2.25 1.39 2.58
N ASP A 19 2.58 0.12 2.79
CA ASP A 19 2.76 -0.84 1.70
C ASP A 19 1.43 -1.18 1.01
N TYR A 20 0.36 -1.33 1.79
CA TYR A 20 -0.98 -1.53 1.25
C TYR A 20 -1.42 -0.33 0.40
N TRP A 21 -1.21 0.91 0.88
CA TRP A 21 -1.50 2.12 0.10
C TRP A 21 -0.71 2.14 -1.21
N PHE A 22 0.56 1.74 -1.22
CA PHE A 22 1.35 1.67 -2.44
C PHE A 22 0.77 0.67 -3.45
N LEU A 23 0.40 -0.54 -3.00
CA LEU A 23 -0.21 -1.56 -3.86
C LEU A 23 -1.57 -1.11 -4.40
N GLU A 24 -2.41 -0.51 -3.55
CA GLU A 24 -3.73 0.02 -3.92
C GLU A 24 -3.61 1.12 -4.98
N ASN A 25 -2.69 2.07 -4.82
CA ASN A 25 -2.47 3.11 -5.82
C ASN A 25 -1.91 2.55 -7.13
N ARG A 26 -1.00 1.58 -7.04
CA ARG A 26 -0.42 0.93 -8.22
C ARG A 26 -1.50 0.25 -9.07
N ILE A 27 -2.39 -0.52 -8.45
CA ILE A 27 -3.49 -1.15 -9.18
C ILE A 27 -4.47 -0.11 -9.71
N PHE A 28 -4.83 0.88 -8.91
CA PHE A 28 -5.73 1.94 -9.31
C PHE A 28 -5.25 2.65 -10.58
N LEU A 29 -3.98 3.07 -10.61
CA LEU A 29 -3.38 3.73 -11.77
C LEU A 29 -3.34 2.81 -12.99
N LYS A 30 -2.90 1.55 -12.84
CA LYS A 30 -2.87 0.61 -13.97
C LYS A 30 -4.26 0.43 -14.62
N LEU A 31 -5.28 0.23 -13.80
CA LEU A 31 -6.66 0.01 -14.26
C LEU A 31 -7.27 1.24 -14.96
N GLN A 32 -6.80 2.45 -14.68
CA GLN A 32 -7.26 3.66 -15.39
C GLN A 32 -6.86 3.69 -16.86
N TYR A 33 -5.74 3.04 -17.21
CA TYR A 33 -5.21 3.03 -18.59
C TYR A 33 -5.55 1.77 -19.36
N PHE A 34 -6.10 0.75 -18.71
CA PHE A 34 -6.44 -0.52 -19.33
C PHE A 34 -7.86 -0.52 -19.89
N SER A 35 -8.05 -1.23 -21.00
CA SER A 35 -9.38 -1.64 -21.44
C SER A 35 -10.01 -2.58 -20.40
N GLU A 36 -11.31 -2.85 -20.53
CA GLU A 36 -12.00 -3.79 -19.65
C GLU A 36 -11.41 -5.21 -19.71
N GLU A 37 -11.11 -5.68 -20.92
CA GLU A 37 -10.47 -6.99 -21.13
C GLU A 37 -9.06 -7.05 -20.54
N GLN A 38 -8.25 -6.00 -20.76
CA GLN A 38 -6.92 -5.89 -20.18
C GLN A 38 -6.98 -5.84 -18.65
N SER A 39 -7.94 -5.09 -18.10
CA SER A 39 -8.17 -5.00 -16.65
C SER A 39 -8.50 -6.36 -16.05
N LYS A 40 -9.41 -7.12 -16.68
CA LYS A 40 -9.79 -8.46 -16.22
C LYS A 40 -8.63 -9.44 -16.28
N SER A 41 -7.88 -9.47 -17.39
CA SER A 41 -6.71 -10.33 -17.52
C SER A 41 -5.63 -9.98 -16.50
N PHE A 42 -5.36 -8.69 -16.30
CA PHE A 42 -4.38 -8.21 -15.32
C PHE A 42 -4.79 -8.58 -13.90
N LEU A 43 -6.04 -8.35 -13.51
CA LEU A 43 -6.55 -8.68 -12.17
C LEU A 43 -6.44 -10.17 -11.86
N ASN A 44 -6.78 -11.04 -12.83
CA ASN A 44 -6.66 -12.49 -12.64
C ASN A 44 -5.20 -12.93 -12.47
N GLN A 45 -4.28 -12.35 -13.26
CA GLN A 45 -2.86 -12.65 -13.14
C GLN A 45 -2.29 -12.15 -11.80
N GLU A 46 -2.55 -10.90 -11.44
CA GLU A 46 -2.07 -10.33 -10.17
C GLU A 46 -2.66 -11.09 -8.97
N LEU A 47 -3.92 -11.53 -9.05
CA LEU A 47 -4.53 -12.39 -8.04
C LEU A 47 -3.78 -13.72 -7.90
N ALA A 48 -3.52 -14.42 -9.02
CA ALA A 48 -2.78 -15.68 -9.00
C ALA A 48 -1.39 -15.51 -8.38
N ASP A 49 -0.62 -14.53 -8.86
CA ASP A 49 0.73 -14.23 -8.37
C ASP A 49 0.72 -13.88 -6.88
N THR A 50 -0.23 -13.06 -6.44
CA THR A 50 -0.38 -12.66 -5.03
C THR A 50 -0.75 -13.85 -4.16
N THR A 51 -1.66 -14.71 -4.60
CA THR A 51 -2.08 -15.90 -3.84
C THR A 51 -0.97 -16.94 -3.73
N ASP A 52 -0.16 -17.11 -4.78
CA ASP A 52 1.01 -17.99 -4.75
C ASP A 52 2.05 -17.48 -3.74
N GLU A 53 2.31 -16.17 -3.74
CA GLU A 53 3.20 -15.56 -2.77
C GLU A 53 2.68 -15.68 -1.32
N LEU A 54 1.36 -15.52 -1.12
CA LEU A 54 0.73 -15.70 0.18
C LEU A 54 0.81 -17.15 0.66
N ALA A 55 0.62 -18.13 -0.23
CA ALA A 55 0.76 -19.54 0.07
C ALA A 55 2.18 -19.89 0.53
N ASN A 56 3.21 -19.36 -0.15
CA ASN A 56 4.61 -19.55 0.24
C ASN A 56 4.92 -18.98 1.64
N LEU A 57 4.32 -17.84 2.01
CA LEU A 57 4.48 -17.28 3.36
C LEU A 57 3.77 -18.13 4.42
N HIS A 58 2.67 -18.78 4.06
CA HIS A 58 1.85 -19.58 4.96
C HIS A 58 2.52 -20.91 5.36
N ASP A 59 3.60 -21.33 4.72
CA ASP A 59 4.40 -22.49 5.14
C ASP A 59 5.14 -22.27 6.46
N ASN A 60 5.30 -21.01 6.89
CA ASN A 60 5.93 -20.65 8.14
C ASN A 60 4.92 -20.71 9.30
N THR A 61 5.15 -21.57 10.29
CA THR A 61 4.28 -21.74 11.48
C THR A 61 4.01 -20.44 12.24
N VAL A 62 4.97 -19.51 12.27
CA VAL A 62 4.79 -18.20 12.92
C VAL A 62 3.79 -17.35 12.13
N ILE A 63 3.78 -17.44 10.81
CA ILE A 63 2.78 -16.75 9.98
C ILE A 63 1.41 -17.40 10.12
N GLN A 64 1.35 -18.74 10.18
CA GLN A 64 0.09 -19.46 10.44
C GLN A 64 -0.58 -19.02 11.74
N SER A 65 0.22 -18.68 12.76
CA SER A 65 -0.32 -18.22 14.05
C SER A 65 -1.14 -16.93 13.96
N ILE A 66 -0.89 -16.09 12.95
CA ILE A 66 -1.55 -14.78 12.76
C ILE A 66 -2.57 -14.78 11.62
N THR A 67 -2.70 -15.86 10.83
CA THR A 67 -3.54 -15.90 9.63
C THR A 67 -4.97 -15.46 9.89
N ASP A 68 -5.62 -16.04 10.90
CA ASP A 68 -7.02 -15.74 11.24
C ASP A 68 -7.22 -14.34 11.84
N TYR A 69 -6.12 -13.63 12.12
CA TYR A 69 -6.09 -12.32 12.75
C TYR A 69 -5.65 -11.21 11.79
N ALA A 70 -5.54 -11.48 10.48
CA ALA A 70 -5.00 -10.52 9.50
C ALA A 70 -5.80 -9.20 9.38
N GLU A 71 -7.06 -9.19 9.82
CA GLU A 71 -7.90 -7.98 9.89
C GLU A 71 -7.81 -7.25 11.24
N ASN A 72 -7.27 -7.89 12.29
CA ASN A 72 -7.13 -7.31 13.62
C ASN A 72 -5.95 -6.32 13.68
N LEU A 73 -6.11 -5.20 14.40
CA LEU A 73 -5.02 -4.23 14.61
C LEU A 73 -4.04 -4.65 15.73
N ASP A 74 -4.43 -5.60 16.58
CA ASP A 74 -3.63 -6.12 17.70
C ASP A 74 -3.21 -7.59 17.48
N PHE A 75 -3.07 -8.02 16.23
CA PHE A 75 -2.86 -9.42 15.87
C PHE A 75 -1.65 -10.09 16.55
N LEU A 76 -0.58 -9.37 16.91
CA LEU A 76 0.56 -9.95 17.62
C LEU A 76 0.21 -10.41 19.04
N TRP A 77 -0.73 -9.73 19.69
CA TRP A 77 -1.13 -10.03 21.06
C TRP A 77 -2.39 -10.92 21.12
N GLU A 78 -3.32 -10.72 20.19
CA GLU A 78 -4.60 -11.45 20.17
C GLU A 78 -4.50 -12.86 19.57
N SER A 79 -3.41 -13.14 18.85
CA SER A 79 -3.14 -14.44 18.24
C SER A 79 -2.19 -15.30 19.09
N THR A 80 -1.86 -16.50 18.59
CA THR A 80 -0.86 -17.37 19.22
C THR A 80 0.60 -17.02 18.86
N PHE A 81 0.82 -15.87 18.23
CA PHE A 81 2.14 -15.44 17.75
C PHE A 81 3.21 -15.50 18.82
N ILE A 82 2.97 -14.86 19.97
CA ILE A 82 3.96 -14.84 21.05
C ILE A 82 4.24 -16.26 21.52
N GLU A 83 3.25 -17.14 21.64
CA GLU A 83 3.44 -18.53 22.05
C GLU A 83 4.38 -19.30 21.11
N THR A 84 4.24 -19.09 19.79
CA THR A 84 5.05 -19.79 18.77
C THR A 84 6.54 -19.41 18.76
N LEU A 85 6.90 -18.23 19.29
CA LEU A 85 8.28 -17.78 19.34
C LEU A 85 9.13 -18.61 20.32
N THR A 86 10.39 -18.86 19.98
CA THR A 86 11.38 -19.43 20.89
C THR A 86 11.68 -18.48 22.05
N SER A 87 12.26 -19.00 23.14
CA SER A 87 12.65 -18.18 24.29
C SER A 87 13.64 -17.06 23.93
N SER A 88 14.46 -17.25 22.90
CA SER A 88 15.42 -16.25 22.42
C SER A 88 14.74 -15.11 21.66
N GLU A 89 13.76 -15.43 20.82
CA GLU A 89 13.00 -14.47 20.03
C GLU A 89 12.04 -13.68 20.92
N LYS A 90 11.36 -14.34 21.86
CA LYS A 90 10.56 -13.68 22.91
C LYS A 90 11.34 -12.60 23.64
N LYS A 91 12.61 -12.86 23.97
CA LYS A 91 13.50 -11.88 24.62
C LYS A 91 13.80 -10.69 23.71
N LYS A 92 13.98 -10.91 22.40
CA LYS A 92 14.16 -9.82 21.43
C LYS A 92 12.94 -8.90 21.42
N TYR A 93 11.73 -9.47 21.27
CA TYR A 93 10.48 -8.71 21.31
C TYR A 93 10.25 -7.99 22.64
N ALA A 94 10.54 -8.63 23.77
CA ALA A 94 10.33 -8.04 25.10
C ALA A 94 11.27 -6.86 25.39
N ASN A 95 12.50 -6.90 24.86
CA ASN A 95 13.55 -5.92 25.13
C ASN A 95 13.77 -4.92 23.99
N PHE A 96 12.96 -5.00 22.93
CA PHE A 96 13.12 -4.14 21.77
C PHE A 96 12.83 -2.67 22.12
N ASP A 97 13.73 -1.77 21.69
CA ASP A 97 13.52 -0.34 21.81
C ASP A 97 12.65 0.17 20.66
N THR A 98 11.37 0.40 20.96
CA THR A 98 10.36 0.82 19.98
C THR A 98 10.60 2.21 19.41
N SER A 99 11.46 3.02 20.03
CA SER A 99 11.85 4.32 19.48
C SER A 99 12.76 4.21 18.27
N THR A 100 13.46 3.08 18.11
CA THR A 100 14.36 2.80 16.98
C THR A 100 13.64 2.37 15.71
N LEU A 101 12.35 2.03 15.81
CA LEU A 101 11.56 1.57 14.66
C LEU A 101 10.99 2.78 13.91
N ASP A 102 11.69 3.18 12.86
CA ASP A 102 11.28 4.18 11.88
C ASP A 102 10.74 3.51 10.60
N VAL A 103 9.53 3.91 10.20
CA VAL A 103 8.89 3.51 8.95
C VAL A 103 9.74 3.91 7.75
N LYS A 104 10.43 5.06 7.78
CA LYS A 104 11.28 5.48 6.65
C LYS A 104 12.42 4.52 6.40
N GLN A 105 13.05 4.03 7.47
CA GLN A 105 14.09 3.02 7.36
C GLN A 105 13.54 1.72 6.76
N TYR A 106 12.38 1.27 7.23
CA TYR A 106 11.68 0.12 6.65
C TYR A 106 11.41 0.31 5.14
N THR A 107 10.88 1.46 4.72
CA THR A 107 10.56 1.72 3.31
C THR A 107 11.79 1.73 2.40
N THR A 108 12.98 2.02 2.95
CA THR A 108 14.24 1.96 2.20
C THR A 108 14.75 0.53 2.07
N LYS A 109 14.59 -0.27 3.13
CA LYS A 109 15.04 -1.66 3.21
C LYS A 109 14.06 -2.46 4.10
N ASN A 110 13.20 -3.26 3.48
CA ASN A 110 12.06 -3.90 4.16
C ASN A 110 12.45 -4.99 5.18
N ASP A 111 13.63 -5.57 5.06
CA ASP A 111 14.23 -6.55 5.97
C ASP A 111 15.11 -5.90 7.06
N SER A 112 15.15 -4.55 7.15
CA SER A 112 16.06 -3.84 8.06
C SER A 112 15.88 -4.20 9.54
N TYR A 113 14.71 -4.71 9.92
CA TYR A 113 14.39 -5.06 11.30
C TYR A 113 14.39 -6.56 11.57
N ASP A 114 14.57 -7.44 10.58
CA ASP A 114 14.42 -8.89 10.78
C ASP A 114 15.45 -9.48 11.76
N GLU A 115 16.63 -8.88 11.84
CA GLU A 115 17.64 -9.29 12.83
C GLU A 115 17.22 -8.94 14.27
N ALA A 116 16.59 -7.77 14.45
CA ALA A 116 16.18 -7.25 15.76
C ALA A 116 14.80 -7.77 16.20
N LEU A 117 13.88 -7.93 15.23
CA LEU A 117 12.53 -8.43 15.37
C LEU A 117 12.33 -9.57 14.36
N PRO A 118 12.54 -10.82 14.79
CA PRO A 118 12.36 -12.00 13.93
C PRO A 118 11.00 -11.99 13.21
N TYR A 119 10.98 -12.30 11.91
CA TYR A 119 9.76 -12.35 11.07
C TYR A 119 9.10 -11.00 10.78
N PHE A 120 9.68 -9.86 11.16
CA PHE A 120 9.08 -8.54 10.96
C PHE A 120 8.62 -8.29 9.51
N SER A 121 9.51 -8.44 8.54
CA SER A 121 9.22 -8.21 7.13
C SER A 121 8.18 -9.18 6.58
N GLN A 122 8.25 -10.45 6.99
CA GLN A 122 7.32 -11.50 6.59
C GLN A 122 5.92 -11.23 7.12
N ILE A 123 5.79 -10.77 8.37
CA ILE A 123 4.51 -10.38 8.98
C ILE A 123 3.88 -9.23 8.21
N VAL A 124 4.63 -8.14 7.99
CA VAL A 124 4.12 -6.98 7.24
C VAL A 124 3.65 -7.42 5.86
N LYS A 125 4.51 -8.16 5.13
CA LYS A 125 4.21 -8.68 3.80
C LYS A 125 2.96 -9.55 3.79
N PHE A 126 2.86 -10.52 4.70
CA PHE A 126 1.72 -11.42 4.79
C PHE A 126 0.39 -10.66 4.97
N ILE A 127 0.35 -9.72 5.91
CA ILE A 127 -0.86 -8.94 6.20
C ILE A 127 -1.22 -8.03 5.01
N VAL A 128 -0.22 -7.41 4.39
CA VAL A 128 -0.42 -6.55 3.21
C VAL A 128 -1.00 -7.37 2.05
N LEU A 129 -0.42 -8.53 1.74
CA LEU A 129 -0.90 -9.40 0.66
C LEU A 129 -2.29 -9.96 0.98
N SER A 130 -2.58 -10.32 2.24
CA SER A 130 -3.91 -10.78 2.65
C SER A 130 -4.98 -9.71 2.38
N LYS A 131 -4.72 -8.45 2.76
CA LYS A 131 -5.60 -7.32 2.46
C LYS A 131 -5.68 -7.04 0.95
N TYR A 132 -4.56 -7.20 0.24
CA TYR A 132 -4.50 -6.96 -1.19
C TYR A 132 -5.31 -7.99 -2.00
N VAL A 133 -5.29 -9.27 -1.63
CA VAL A 133 -6.15 -10.31 -2.22
C VAL A 133 -7.63 -9.95 -2.07
N LEU A 134 -8.05 -9.44 -0.90
CA LEU A 134 -9.44 -8.98 -0.70
C LEU A 134 -9.80 -7.81 -1.63
N LEU A 135 -8.88 -6.87 -1.84
CA LEU A 135 -9.07 -5.78 -2.80
C LEU A 135 -9.17 -6.30 -4.24
N LEU A 136 -8.27 -7.22 -4.64
CA LEU A 136 -8.25 -7.81 -5.97
C LEU A 136 -9.54 -8.55 -6.29
N ASN A 137 -10.06 -9.36 -5.36
CA ASN A 137 -11.34 -10.05 -5.52
C ASN A 137 -12.50 -9.06 -5.72
N LYS A 138 -12.59 -8.02 -4.89
CA LYS A 138 -13.62 -6.97 -5.05
C LYS A 138 -13.55 -6.27 -6.42
N LYS A 139 -12.33 -6.01 -6.92
CA LYS A 139 -12.14 -5.44 -8.26
C LYS A 139 -12.51 -6.45 -9.34
N ALA A 140 -12.10 -7.71 -9.23
CA ALA A 140 -12.42 -8.75 -10.20
C ALA A 140 -13.94 -8.95 -10.33
N GLU A 141 -14.68 -8.95 -9.21
CA GLU A 141 -16.15 -9.01 -9.19
C GLU A 141 -16.81 -7.83 -9.95
N TYR A 142 -16.26 -6.62 -9.80
CA TYR A 142 -16.72 -5.43 -10.51
C TYR A 142 -16.61 -5.60 -12.04
N TYR A 143 -15.51 -6.17 -12.54
CA TYR A 143 -15.30 -6.41 -13.98
C TYR A 143 -15.94 -7.71 -14.50
N GLN A 144 -16.53 -8.55 -13.64
CA GLN A 144 -17.24 -9.78 -14.03
C GLN A 144 -18.76 -9.60 -14.11
N SER A 145 -19.31 -8.54 -13.51
CA SER A 145 -20.76 -8.30 -13.47
C SER A 145 -21.30 -7.86 -14.84
N PRO A 146 -22.32 -8.55 -15.43
CA PRO A 146 -22.78 -8.30 -16.80
C PRO A 146 -23.44 -6.94 -17.08
N LYS A 147 -23.57 -6.04 -16.10
CA LYS A 147 -24.18 -4.73 -16.27
C LYS A 147 -23.63 -3.76 -15.25
N ILE A 148 -22.69 -2.94 -15.68
CA ILE A 148 -22.64 -1.56 -15.23
C ILE A 148 -22.55 -0.70 -16.49
N SER A 149 -23.75 -0.36 -16.99
CA SER A 149 -23.98 0.71 -17.95
C SER A 149 -23.18 1.94 -17.54
N GLU A 150 -22.75 2.71 -18.53
CA GLU A 150 -21.73 3.77 -18.52
C GLU A 150 -21.89 4.89 -17.45
N GLU A 151 -22.92 4.84 -16.61
CA GLU A 151 -23.23 5.82 -15.57
C GLU A 151 -22.47 5.63 -14.24
N VAL A 152 -22.05 4.41 -13.84
CA VAL A 152 -21.26 4.23 -12.61
C VAL A 152 -19.76 4.43 -12.83
N LYS A 153 -19.28 4.40 -14.08
CA LYS A 153 -17.90 4.82 -14.42
C LYS A 153 -17.60 6.27 -14.02
N LYS A 154 -18.63 7.08 -13.73
CA LYS A 154 -18.51 8.46 -13.24
C LYS A 154 -18.84 8.66 -11.75
N MET A 155 -19.37 7.67 -11.03
CA MET A 155 -20.02 7.92 -9.73
C MET A 155 -19.48 7.15 -8.51
N SER A 156 -18.31 6.50 -8.57
CA SER A 156 -17.74 5.91 -7.34
C SER A 156 -16.22 5.96 -7.28
N ILE A 157 -15.68 7.18 -7.28
CA ILE A 157 -14.42 7.50 -6.62
C ILE A 157 -14.57 8.93 -6.07
N GLU A 158 -15.30 9.10 -4.97
CA GLU A 158 -15.03 10.24 -4.10
C GLU A 158 -13.90 9.83 -3.14
N PRO A 159 -12.75 10.51 -3.17
CA PRO A 159 -11.78 10.42 -2.08
C PRO A 159 -12.50 10.83 -0.79
N ILE A 160 -12.19 10.19 0.34
CA ILE A 160 -12.50 10.77 1.64
C ILE A 160 -11.58 11.99 1.80
N SER A 161 -12.04 13.13 1.28
CA SER A 161 -11.63 14.47 1.70
C SER A 161 -12.54 15.49 1.00
N ASP A 162 -13.28 16.25 1.80
CA ASP A 162 -13.78 17.57 1.43
C ASP A 162 -12.59 18.43 0.99
N VAL A 163 -12.26 18.44 -0.31
CA VAL A 163 -11.81 19.57 -1.14
C VAL A 163 -11.71 19.03 -2.58
N LYS A 164 -12.64 19.43 -3.46
CA LYS A 164 -12.56 19.20 -4.92
C LYS A 164 -11.34 19.93 -5.52
N PRO A 165 -10.43 19.28 -6.25
CA PRO A 165 -9.62 19.96 -7.25
C PRO A 165 -10.38 19.92 -8.58
N GLN A 166 -11.07 21.01 -8.92
CA GLN A 166 -11.54 21.22 -10.28
C GLN A 166 -10.38 21.72 -11.13
N ILE A 167 -9.60 20.82 -11.72
CA ILE A 167 -8.70 21.19 -12.81
C ILE A 167 -9.39 20.82 -14.12
N LYS A 168 -10.24 21.72 -14.61
CA LYS A 168 -10.48 21.83 -16.05
C LYS A 168 -9.18 22.39 -16.62
N GLN A 169 -8.44 21.58 -17.36
CA GLN A 169 -7.31 22.09 -18.15
C GLN A 169 -7.86 22.94 -19.29
N THR A 170 -8.00 24.24 -19.03
CA THR A 170 -8.01 25.27 -20.06
C THR A 170 -6.74 26.07 -19.83
N PHE A 171 -5.84 26.13 -20.81
CA PHE A 171 -4.65 26.99 -20.77
C PHE A 171 -5.03 28.46 -20.95
N GLU A 172 -5.89 28.98 -20.09
CA GLU A 172 -6.15 30.41 -19.96
C GLU A 172 -5.20 30.96 -18.90
N CYS A 173 -3.94 31.16 -19.29
CA CYS A 173 -2.99 31.88 -18.45
C CYS A 173 -3.12 33.38 -18.77
N HIS A 174 -3.67 34.14 -17.83
CA HIS A 174 -3.66 35.59 -17.89
C HIS A 174 -2.28 36.09 -17.46
N PHE A 175 -1.39 36.30 -18.43
CA PHE A 175 -0.10 36.92 -18.17
C PHE A 175 -0.26 38.42 -17.92
N ASP A 176 0.43 38.94 -16.91
CA ASP A 176 0.59 40.38 -16.75
C ASP A 176 1.66 40.93 -17.70
N ASP A 177 1.66 42.25 -17.94
CA ASP A 177 2.54 42.91 -18.90
C ASP A 177 4.04 42.62 -18.64
N ARG A 178 4.40 42.40 -17.38
CA ARG A 178 5.79 42.09 -16.98
C ARG A 178 6.16 40.66 -17.33
N GLN A 179 5.25 39.71 -17.16
CA GLN A 179 5.44 38.33 -17.57
C GLN A 179 5.54 38.20 -19.09
N ILE A 180 4.74 38.97 -19.84
CA ILE A 180 4.84 39.05 -21.30
C ILE A 180 6.23 39.58 -21.70
N GLU A 181 6.69 40.67 -21.09
CA GLU A 181 8.02 41.25 -21.38
C GLU A 181 9.17 40.24 -21.17
N ILE A 182 9.10 39.45 -20.10
CA ILE A 182 10.11 38.42 -19.79
C ILE A 182 10.09 37.32 -20.86
N LEU A 183 8.91 36.84 -21.25
CA LEU A 183 8.78 35.83 -22.30
C LEU A 183 9.29 36.33 -23.65
N THR A 184 8.98 37.57 -24.00
CA THR A 184 9.50 38.20 -25.24
C THR A 184 11.02 38.28 -25.23
N LYS A 185 11.65 38.73 -24.13
CA LYS A 185 13.11 38.76 -24.01
C LYS A 185 13.76 37.38 -24.13
N ILE A 186 13.12 36.34 -23.60
CA ILE A 186 13.63 34.97 -23.71
C ILE A 186 13.57 34.50 -25.17
N LEU A 187 12.48 34.79 -25.88
CA LEU A 187 12.33 34.41 -27.30
C LEU A 187 13.31 35.16 -28.21
N GLU A 188 13.51 36.46 -27.99
CA GLU A 188 14.47 37.26 -28.76
C GLU A 188 15.92 36.78 -28.57
N LYS A 189 16.27 36.33 -27.37
CA LYS A 189 17.60 35.79 -27.07
C LYS A 189 17.85 34.44 -27.75
N GLN A 190 16.80 33.71 -28.11
CA GLN A 190 16.89 32.42 -28.83
C GLN A 190 16.99 32.61 -30.36
N GLN A 191 16.67 33.80 -30.90
CA GLN A 191 16.77 34.08 -32.34
C GLN A 191 18.13 34.67 -32.78
N HIS A 192 19.04 34.95 -31.85
CA HIS A 192 20.40 35.43 -32.13
C HIS A 192 21.49 34.39 -31.85
N VAL A 193 21.17 33.10 -31.99
CA VAL A 193 22.15 31.99 -32.07
C VAL A 193 22.09 31.36 -33.45
#